data_AF-A0AAU2I580-F1
#
_entry.id   AF-A0AAU2I580-F1
#
_cell.length_a   1.000
_cell.length_b   1.000
_cell.length_c   1.000
_cell.angle_alpha   90.00
_cell.angle_beta   90.00
_cell.angle_gamma   90.00
#
_symmetry.space_group_name_H-M   'P 1'
#
loop_
_entity.id
_entity.type
_entity.pdbx_description
1 polymer ?
#
loop_
_entity_poly.entity_id
_entity_poly.type
_entity_poly.pdbx_seq_one_letter_code
_entity_poly.pdbx_strand_id
1 'polypeptide(L)'
;MTTPHERLAAEEIPTGTFGHALPTRPAERPTRPGPAWTPEEQAEHCTELLAALDGWDWDQEARATERRHLRLITDETHTDAA
;
A
#
# COMPACT_ATOMS: atom_id res chain seq x y z
N MET A 1 13.57 25.87 31.58
CA MET A 1 14.30 25.18 30.51
C MET A 1 13.33 24.21 29.88
N THR A 2 12.77 24.55 28.74
CA THR A 2 11.79 23.68 28.05
C THR A 2 12.55 22.56 27.37
N THR A 3 12.17 21.33 27.65
CA THR A 3 12.78 20.16 27.02
C THR A 3 12.35 20.06 25.55
N PRO A 4 13.13 19.39 24.69
CA PRO A 4 12.74 19.18 23.29
C PRO A 4 11.38 18.48 23.14
N HIS A 5 11.04 17.58 24.07
CA HIS A 5 9.76 16.87 24.06
C HIS A 5 8.57 17.80 24.38
N GLU A 6 8.71 18.69 25.35
CA GLU A 6 7.69 19.69 25.71
C GLU A 6 7.42 20.67 24.57
N ARG A 7 8.44 20.99 23.77
CA ARG A 7 8.28 21.83 22.58
C ARG A 7 7.48 21.11 21.49
N LEU A 8 7.76 19.83 21.25
CA LEU A 8 7.06 19.04 20.23
C LEU A 8 5.58 18.80 20.59
N ALA A 9 5.28 18.62 21.89
CA ALA A 9 3.91 18.46 22.37
C ALA A 9 3.09 19.76 22.34
N ALA A 10 3.75 20.92 22.28
CA ALA A 10 3.11 22.23 22.24
C ALA A 10 2.84 22.73 20.80
N GLU A 11 3.40 22.08 19.78
CA GLU A 11 3.15 22.41 18.38
C GLU A 11 1.84 21.77 17.90
N GLU A 12 0.91 22.57 17.39
CA GLU A 12 -0.29 22.06 16.73
C GLU A 12 0.14 21.25 15.49
N ILE A 13 -0.15 19.95 15.49
CA ILE A 13 0.05 19.12 14.30
C ILE A 13 -0.90 19.65 13.22
N PRO A 14 -0.40 20.13 12.07
CA PRO A 14 -1.28 20.55 10.98
C PRO A 14 -2.14 19.34 10.62
N THR A 15 -3.46 19.48 10.72
CA THR A 15 -4.46 18.43 10.45
C THR A 15 -4.50 17.96 9.00
N GLY A 16 -3.44 18.27 8.23
CA GLY A 16 -3.20 17.70 6.92
C GLY A 16 -4.18 18.21 5.89
N THR A 17 -4.09 19.48 5.51
CA THR A 17 -4.55 19.90 4.18
C THR A 17 -3.62 20.98 3.64
N PHE A 18 -2.40 20.56 3.27
CA PHE A 18 -1.49 21.40 2.50
C PHE A 18 -1.76 21.20 1.00
N GLY A 19 -1.94 22.30 0.27
CA GLY A 19 -1.66 22.36 -1.16
C GLY A 19 -2.77 21.96 -2.13
N HIS A 20 -3.51 20.86 -1.92
CA HIS A 20 -4.51 20.43 -2.91
C HIS A 20 -5.73 19.80 -2.26
N ALA A 21 -6.91 20.13 -2.81
CA ALA A 21 -8.20 19.55 -2.46
C ALA A 21 -8.06 18.05 -2.24
N LEU A 22 -8.73 17.52 -1.20
CA LEU A 22 -8.85 16.07 -1.00
C LEU A 22 -9.14 15.44 -2.37
N PRO A 23 -8.38 14.41 -2.81
CA PRO A 23 -8.74 13.71 -4.02
C PRO A 23 -10.19 13.26 -3.84
N THR A 24 -11.05 13.62 -4.80
CA THR A 24 -12.44 13.20 -4.83
C THR A 24 -12.43 11.71 -4.58
N ARG A 25 -13.03 11.29 -3.45
CA ARG A 25 -13.06 9.91 -2.99
C ARG A 25 -13.29 9.01 -4.21
N PRO A 26 -12.42 8.03 -4.51
CA PRO A 26 -12.66 7.14 -5.63
C PRO A 26 -14.07 6.57 -5.47
N ALA A 27 -14.84 6.62 -6.56
CA ALA A 27 -16.25 6.26 -6.58
C ALA A 27 -16.50 5.02 -5.73
N GLU A 28 -17.49 5.10 -4.85
CA GLU A 28 -17.81 4.04 -3.89
C GLU A 28 -17.81 2.69 -4.59
N ARG A 29 -16.97 1.78 -4.09
CA ARG A 29 -16.91 0.40 -4.55
C ARG A 29 -18.35 -0.12 -4.56
N PRO A 30 -18.84 -0.72 -5.67
CA PRO A 30 -20.23 -1.14 -5.76
C PRO A 30 -20.59 -1.96 -4.52
N THR A 31 -21.53 -1.43 -3.74
CA THR A 31 -21.94 -1.96 -2.43
C THR A 31 -22.70 -3.27 -2.55
N ARG A 32 -23.12 -3.61 -3.77
CA ARG A 32 -23.84 -4.84 -4.05
C ARG A 32 -22.83 -5.89 -4.51
N PRO A 33 -22.67 -7.03 -3.78
CA PRO A 33 -22.02 -8.17 -4.38
C PRO A 33 -22.78 -8.52 -5.67
N GLY A 34 -22.04 -8.84 -6.73
CA GLY A 34 -22.65 -9.37 -7.95
C GLY A 34 -23.51 -10.62 -7.65
N PRO A 35 -24.29 -11.09 -8.63
CA PRO A 35 -25.00 -12.36 -8.46
C PRO A 35 -24.01 -13.44 -7.97
N ALA A 36 -24.41 -14.19 -6.94
CA ALA A 36 -23.60 -15.29 -6.42
C ALA A 36 -23.48 -16.37 -7.49
N TRP A 37 -22.26 -16.84 -7.75
CA TRP A 37 -22.03 -17.94 -8.68
C TRP A 37 -22.64 -19.23 -8.17
N THR A 38 -23.14 -20.05 -9.08
CA THR A 38 -23.43 -21.45 -8.77
C THR A 38 -22.12 -22.23 -8.59
N PRO A 39 -22.14 -23.39 -7.90
CA PRO A 39 -20.97 -24.25 -7.79
C PRO A 39 -20.41 -24.67 -9.15
N GLU A 40 -21.27 -24.87 -10.15
CA GLU A 40 -20.89 -25.25 -11.51
C GLU A 40 -20.19 -24.10 -12.24
N GLU A 41 -20.75 -22.89 -12.17
CA GLU A 41 -20.15 -21.68 -12.76
C GLU A 41 -18.78 -21.39 -12.11
N GLN A 42 -18.67 -21.58 -10.80
CA GLN A 42 -17.41 -21.42 -10.09
C GLN A 42 -16.38 -22.47 -10.53
N ALA A 43 -16.80 -23.72 -10.73
CA ALA A 43 -15.91 -24.78 -11.19
C ALA A 43 -15.38 -24.49 -12.61
N GLU A 44 -16.26 -24.09 -13.53
CA GLU A 44 -15.89 -23.70 -14.90
C GLU A 44 -14.91 -22.54 -14.90
N HIS A 45 -15.23 -21.44 -14.20
CA HIS A 45 -14.33 -20.30 -14.08
C HIS A 45 -12.98 -20.68 -13.46
N CYS A 46 -12.96 -21.55 -12.44
CA CYS A 46 -11.71 -22.02 -11.86
C CYS A 46 -10.86 -22.79 -12.87
N THR A 47 -11.47 -23.63 -13.73
CA THR A 47 -10.73 -24.35 -14.77
C THR A 47 -10.14 -23.41 -15.82
N GLU A 48 -10.90 -22.41 -16.26
CA GLU A 48 -10.42 -21.40 -17.20
C GLU A 48 -9.26 -20.58 -16.61
N LEU A 49 -9.39 -20.17 -15.35
CA LEU A 49 -8.35 -19.41 -14.66
C LEU A 49 -7.07 -20.22 -14.50
N LEU A 50 -7.17 -21.50 -14.14
CA LEU A 50 -6.00 -22.37 -14.02
C LEU A 50 -5.33 -22.58 -15.37
N ALA A 51 -6.09 -22.76 -16.44
CA ALA A 51 -5.55 -22.86 -17.79
C ALA A 51 -4.85 -21.57 -18.24
N ALA A 52 -5.39 -20.41 -17.89
CA ALA A 52 -4.78 -19.12 -18.21
C ALA A 52 -3.49 -18.83 -17.40
N LEU A 53 -3.41 -19.36 -16.17
CA LEU A 53 -2.23 -19.25 -15.32
C LEU A 53 -1.17 -20.31 -15.63
N ASP A 54 -1.51 -21.37 -16.37
CA ASP A 54 -0.55 -22.40 -16.77
C ASP A 54 0.53 -21.78 -17.67
N GLY A 55 1.79 -21.96 -17.26
CA GLY A 55 2.94 -21.33 -17.92
C GLY A 55 3.17 -19.85 -17.57
N TRP A 56 2.38 -19.26 -16.66
CA TRP A 56 2.69 -17.93 -16.14
C TRP A 56 3.92 -17.98 -15.24
N ASP A 57 5.05 -17.46 -15.71
CA ASP A 57 6.25 -17.29 -14.90
C ASP A 57 6.14 -16.00 -14.06
N TRP A 58 5.87 -16.18 -12.77
CA TRP A 58 5.74 -15.08 -11.82
C TRP A 58 7.06 -14.87 -11.10
N ASP A 59 7.92 -14.01 -11.63
CA ASP A 59 9.18 -13.62 -11.01
C ASP A 59 8.93 -12.78 -9.74
N GLN A 60 8.77 -13.49 -8.63
CA GLN A 60 8.61 -12.90 -7.29
C GLN A 60 9.82 -12.06 -6.89
N GLU A 61 11.01 -12.41 -7.36
CA GLU A 61 12.27 -11.85 -6.91
C GLU A 61 12.53 -10.49 -7.58
N ALA A 62 12.25 -10.36 -8.87
CA ALA A 62 12.24 -9.08 -9.59
C ALA A 62 11.22 -8.11 -9.00
N ARG A 63 9.98 -8.56 -8.76
CA ARG A 63 8.91 -7.71 -8.18
C ARG A 63 9.23 -7.28 -6.74
N ALA A 64 9.79 -8.17 -5.92
CA ALA A 64 10.18 -7.85 -4.56
C ALA A 64 11.31 -6.81 -4.52
N THR A 65 12.13 -6.75 -5.56
CA THR A 65 13.21 -5.76 -5.70
C THR A 65 12.67 -4.44 -6.25
N GLU A 66 11.78 -4.47 -7.24
CA GLU A 66 11.19 -3.27 -7.86
C GLU A 66 10.23 -2.51 -6.93
N ARG A 67 9.49 -3.22 -6.07
CA ARG A 67 8.50 -2.58 -5.18
C ARG A 67 9.11 -1.97 -3.92
N ARG A 68 10.38 -2.24 -3.62
CA ARG A 68 11.09 -1.64 -2.48
C ARG A 68 11.66 -0.27 -2.87
N HIS A 69 10.76 0.68 -3.04
CA HIS A 69 11.08 2.11 -3.13
C HIS A 69 11.53 2.71 -1.79
N LEU A 70 11.40 1.94 -0.70
CA LEU A 70 11.88 2.28 0.63
C LEU A 70 13.11 1.44 0.93
N ARG A 71 14.18 2.08 1.40
CA ARG A 71 15.40 1.44 1.87
C ARG A 71 15.52 1.63 3.37
N LEU A 72 15.94 0.58 4.07
CA LEU A 72 16.29 0.65 5.48
C LEU A 72 17.53 1.54 5.61
N ILE A 73 17.42 2.64 6.35
CA ILE A 73 18.58 3.41 6.81
C ILE A 73 19.00 2.77 8.13
N THR A 74 20.16 2.10 8.14
CA THR A 74 20.77 1.61 9.38
C THR A 74 21.44 2.79 10.09
N ASP A 75 21.33 2.84 11.41
CA ASP A 75 21.76 3.94 12.30
C ASP A 75 23.29 4.15 12.35
N GLU A 76 24.05 3.46 11.49
CA GLU A 76 25.52 3.55 11.46
C GLU A 76 26.01 4.85 10.80
N THR A 77 25.15 5.57 10.07
CA THR A 77 25.52 6.84 9.44
C THR A 77 25.30 8.07 10.31
N HIS A 78 24.89 7.91 11.59
CA HIS A 78 24.88 9.04 12.53
C HIS A 78 26.22 9.16 13.27
N THR A 79 27.32 9.20 12.51
CA THR A 79 28.59 9.72 13.01
C THR A 79 29.01 10.91 12.15
N ASP A 80 29.12 12.03 12.85
CA ASP A 80 29.80 13.29 12.52
C ASP A 80 29.04 14.35 11.72
N ALA A 81 28.68 15.43 12.42
CA ALA A 81 29.02 16.80 12.02
C ALA A 81 28.74 17.78 13.19
N ALA A 82 29.82 18.08 13.92
CA ALA A 82 30.21 19.35 14.59
C ALA A 82 29.20 20.12 15.48
#